data_AF-A0A7C1D6I1-F1
#
_entry.id   AF-A0A7C1D6I1-F1
#
_cell.length_a   1.000
_cell.length_b   1.000
_cell.length_c   1.000
_cell.angle_alpha   90.00
_cell.angle_beta   90.00
_cell.angle_gamma   90.00
#
_symmetry.space_group_name_H-M   'P 1'
#
loop_
_entity.id
_entity.type
_entity.pdbx_description
1 polymer ?
#
loop_
_entity_poly.entity_id
_entity_poly.type
_entity_poly.pdbx_seq_one_letter_code
_entity_poly.pdbx_strand_id
1 'polypeptide(L)'
;IMGAMVERMDSGIGDILKKLDELNLAENTIVIFFSDNGGLELLQNQYPLRMGKATIFDGGLKVPLAIRWPGVVQSNTKCSTPVISNDFFPTIMEAVGIKYSIPNIDGVSLLPLLKQAGELKRDAIYFHYPHYHHLGYKPASAIREGDYKLIEWYEEALHGEENPVSLFNVREDVGETNDLAKEMPELAARLRAKLHQWRKAVGAREMTVNPNYDPRKADWRFLDRKE
;
A
#
# COMPACT_ATOMS: atom_id res chain seq x y z
N ILE A 1 13.95 21.22 7.87
CA ILE A 1 13.64 20.22 8.92
C ILE A 1 13.53 18.82 8.31
N MET A 2 12.58 18.53 7.40
CA MET A 2 12.43 17.19 6.82
C MET A 2 13.68 16.60 6.18
N GLY A 3 14.41 17.38 5.35
CA GLY A 3 15.68 16.92 4.77
C GLY A 3 16.71 16.49 5.80
N ALA A 4 16.86 17.25 6.89
CA ALA A 4 17.77 16.92 7.99
C ALA A 4 17.33 15.68 8.78
N MET A 5 16.01 15.44 8.92
CA MET A 5 15.50 14.21 9.54
C MET A 5 15.81 12.98 8.68
N VAL A 6 15.64 13.10 7.36
CA VAL A 6 15.98 12.04 6.40
C VAL A 6 17.48 11.77 6.40
N GLU A 7 18.32 12.79 6.36
CA GLU A 7 19.78 12.67 6.43
C GLU A 7 20.24 12.00 7.74
N ARG A 8 19.62 12.38 8.87
CA ARG A 8 19.95 11.76 10.16
C ARG A 8 19.54 10.29 10.21
N MET A 9 18.40 9.93 9.64
CA MET A 9 17.97 8.53 9.50
C MET A 9 18.94 7.75 8.62
N ASP A 10 19.31 8.29 7.46
CA ASP A 10 20.27 7.69 6.53
C ASP A 10 21.63 7.43 7.19
N SER A 11 22.16 8.43 7.92
CA SER A 11 23.40 8.27 8.71
C SER A 11 23.29 7.14 9.74
N GLY A 12 22.15 7.05 10.44
CA GLY A 12 21.90 5.98 11.41
C GLY A 12 21.80 4.59 10.78
N ILE A 13 21.25 4.49 9.56
CA ILE A 13 21.28 3.25 8.77
C ILE A 13 22.72 2.89 8.41
N GLY A 14 23.53 3.89 8.00
CA GLY A 14 24.96 3.72 7.75
C GLY A 14 25.70 3.15 8.96
N ASP A 15 25.42 3.66 10.17
CA ASP A 15 26.00 3.14 11.41
C ASP A 15 25.64 1.66 11.66
N ILE A 16 24.38 1.28 11.41
CA ILE A 16 23.93 -0.13 11.54
C ILE A 16 24.66 -1.01 10.53
N LEU A 17 24.71 -0.61 9.26
CA LEU A 17 25.36 -1.39 8.20
C LEU A 17 26.86 -1.56 8.47
N LYS A 18 27.54 -0.48 8.86
CA LYS A 18 28.94 -0.52 9.27
C LYS A 18 29.15 -1.47 10.45
N LYS A 19 28.23 -1.48 11.43
CA LYS A 19 28.33 -2.37 12.58
C LYS A 19 28.18 -3.85 12.18
N LEU A 20 27.31 -4.16 11.22
CA LEU A 20 27.20 -5.52 10.67
C LEU A 20 28.51 -5.97 10.01
N ASP A 21 29.18 -5.08 9.28
CA ASP A 21 30.47 -5.36 8.64
C ASP A 21 31.58 -5.56 9.70
N GLU A 22 31.69 -4.65 10.69
CA GLU A 22 32.66 -4.75 11.79
C GLU A 22 32.53 -6.05 12.60
N LEU A 23 31.31 -6.55 12.76
CA LEU A 23 31.02 -7.79 13.46
C LEU A 23 31.13 -9.04 12.58
N ASN A 24 31.49 -8.88 11.29
CA ASN A 24 31.51 -9.96 10.29
C ASN A 24 30.15 -10.69 10.16
N LEU A 25 29.04 -9.98 10.38
CA LEU A 25 27.67 -10.53 10.28
C LEU A 25 27.01 -10.23 8.93
N ALA A 26 27.57 -9.30 8.15
CA ALA A 26 26.96 -8.78 6.93
C ALA A 26 26.60 -9.85 5.89
N GLU A 27 27.47 -10.85 5.67
CA GLU A 27 27.24 -11.92 4.70
C GLU A 27 26.11 -12.89 5.10
N ASN A 28 25.73 -12.92 6.38
CA ASN A 28 24.65 -13.77 6.90
C ASN A 28 23.51 -12.94 7.51
N THR A 29 23.31 -11.71 7.02
CA THR A 29 22.22 -10.83 7.48
C THR A 29 21.37 -10.41 6.29
N ILE A 30 20.05 -10.56 6.44
CA ILE A 30 19.07 -9.97 5.52
C ILE A 30 18.73 -8.57 6.05
N VAL A 31 18.96 -7.55 5.24
CA VAL A 31 18.56 -6.17 5.55
C VAL A 31 17.38 -5.79 4.66
N ILE A 32 16.27 -5.40 5.29
CA ILE A 32 15.06 -4.91 4.62
C ILE A 32 14.82 -3.47 5.07
N PHE A 33 14.90 -2.53 4.14
CA PHE A 33 14.49 -1.15 4.34
C PHE A 33 13.10 -0.96 3.75
N PHE A 34 12.16 -0.44 4.55
CA PHE A 34 10.75 -0.32 4.22
C PHE A 34 10.11 0.84 5.00
N SER A 35 9.00 1.38 4.50
CA SER A 35 8.15 2.35 5.23
C SER A 35 6.73 1.83 5.30
N ASP A 36 6.03 2.11 6.40
CA ASP A 36 4.67 1.61 6.68
C ASP A 36 3.58 2.18 5.79
N ASN A 37 3.72 3.44 5.34
CA ASN A 37 2.80 4.13 4.45
C ASN A 37 3.49 5.28 3.70
N GLY A 38 2.82 5.84 2.70
CA GLY A 38 3.29 7.03 1.99
C GLY A 38 3.51 8.25 2.90
N GLY A 39 4.28 9.23 2.41
CA GLY A 39 4.64 10.42 3.17
C GLY A 39 3.45 11.34 3.45
N LEU A 40 3.51 12.12 4.54
CA LEU A 40 2.48 13.12 4.84
C LEU A 40 2.60 14.31 3.86
N GLU A 41 1.59 14.49 3.01
CA GLU A 41 1.59 15.48 1.92
C GLU A 41 1.85 16.92 2.41
N LEU A 42 1.36 17.27 3.61
CA LEU A 42 1.60 18.57 4.26
C LEU A 42 3.09 18.88 4.49
N LEU A 43 3.94 17.85 4.55
CA LEU A 43 5.37 17.97 4.85
C LEU A 43 6.26 17.50 3.69
N GLN A 44 5.75 16.64 2.81
CA GLN A 44 6.52 15.98 1.77
C GLN A 44 5.69 15.75 0.51
N ASN A 45 6.15 16.28 -0.61
CA ASN A 45 5.55 16.03 -1.91
C ASN A 45 5.83 14.58 -2.36
N GLN A 46 4.78 13.84 -2.74
CA GLN A 46 4.87 12.47 -3.27
C GLN A 46 4.95 12.42 -4.80
N TYR A 47 5.02 13.57 -5.49
CA TYR A 47 5.08 13.65 -6.95
C TYR A 47 6.08 12.65 -7.56
N PRO A 48 5.71 11.91 -8.61
CA PRO A 48 4.49 12.07 -9.42
C PRO A 48 3.25 11.33 -8.88
N LEU A 49 3.34 10.72 -7.69
CA LEU A 49 2.21 10.01 -7.08
C LEU A 49 1.17 11.00 -6.55
N ARG A 50 -0.09 10.60 -6.63
CA ARG A 50 -1.22 11.39 -6.14
C ARG A 50 -1.39 11.20 -4.63
N MET A 51 -1.54 12.33 -3.93
CA MET A 51 -1.80 12.43 -2.49
C MET A 51 -0.69 11.79 -1.63
N GLY A 52 -0.98 11.50 -0.36
CA GLY A 52 -0.02 10.98 0.61
C GLY A 52 -0.66 10.10 1.67
N LYS A 53 -0.03 10.06 2.84
CA LYS A 53 -0.45 9.33 4.04
C LYS A 53 -1.98 9.35 4.24
N ALA A 54 -2.51 8.18 4.58
CA ALA A 54 -3.93 7.93 4.87
C ALA A 54 -4.89 8.04 3.67
N THR A 55 -4.37 8.12 2.45
CA THR A 55 -5.16 7.99 1.23
C THR A 55 -4.98 6.63 0.57
N ILE A 56 -5.98 6.21 -0.21
CA ILE A 56 -5.95 4.95 -0.97
C ILE A 56 -5.27 5.10 -2.35
N PHE A 57 -4.89 6.33 -2.72
CA PHE A 57 -4.07 6.61 -3.90
C PHE A 57 -2.64 6.10 -3.69
N ASP A 58 -1.89 5.93 -4.78
CA ASP A 58 -0.54 5.38 -4.74
C ASP A 58 0.44 6.24 -3.94
N GLY A 59 0.19 7.55 -3.78
CA GLY A 59 1.00 8.38 -2.88
C GLY A 59 0.83 8.04 -1.40
N GLY A 60 -0.27 7.38 -1.02
CA GLY A 60 -0.47 6.84 0.33
C GLY A 60 -0.05 5.37 0.48
N LEU A 61 -0.02 4.60 -0.61
CA LEU A 61 0.20 3.15 -0.60
C LEU A 61 1.60 2.72 -1.04
N LYS A 62 2.22 3.38 -2.03
CA LYS A 62 3.56 3.05 -2.50
C LYS A 62 4.60 3.61 -1.53
N VAL A 63 5.56 2.77 -1.20
CA VAL A 63 6.60 3.05 -0.21
C VAL A 63 7.96 2.57 -0.73
N PRO A 64 9.07 3.17 -0.27
CA PRO A 64 10.39 2.68 -0.61
C PRO A 64 10.59 1.26 -0.05
N LEU A 65 11.21 0.39 -0.85
CA LEU A 65 11.64 -0.95 -0.45
C LEU A 65 13.02 -1.23 -1.03
N ALA A 66 13.96 -1.60 -0.16
CA ALA A 66 15.26 -2.14 -0.57
C ALA A 66 15.58 -3.38 0.27
N ILE A 67 16.05 -4.45 -0.39
CA ILE A 67 16.40 -5.71 0.26
C ILE A 67 17.84 -6.05 -0.11
N ARG A 68 18.71 -6.21 0.88
CA ARG A 68 20.08 -6.70 0.75
C ARG A 68 20.18 -8.07 1.40
N TRP A 69 20.61 -9.05 0.63
CA TRP A 69 20.92 -10.39 1.13
C TRP A 69 22.10 -10.97 0.33
N PRO A 70 23.34 -10.85 0.83
CA PRO A 70 24.52 -11.35 0.14
C PRO A 70 24.40 -12.84 -0.18
N GLY A 71 24.90 -13.24 -1.35
CA GLY A 71 24.81 -14.62 -1.86
C GLY A 71 23.43 -15.04 -2.39
N VAL A 72 22.37 -14.27 -2.16
CA VAL A 72 21.00 -14.59 -2.64
C VAL A 72 20.47 -13.53 -3.60
N VAL A 73 20.49 -12.26 -3.20
CA VAL A 73 20.03 -11.14 -4.02
C VAL A 73 21.20 -10.59 -4.83
N GLN A 74 21.06 -10.55 -6.15
CA GLN A 74 22.04 -9.90 -7.01
C GLN A 74 22.08 -8.39 -6.72
N SER A 75 23.28 -7.88 -6.45
CA SER A 75 23.48 -6.45 -6.18
C SER A 75 23.13 -5.57 -7.38
N ASN A 76 22.73 -4.33 -7.09
CA ASN A 76 22.43 -3.30 -8.09
C ASN A 76 21.34 -3.71 -9.11
N THR A 77 20.33 -4.45 -8.65
CA THR A 77 19.17 -4.85 -9.47
C THR A 77 17.89 -4.13 -9.03
N LYS A 78 16.89 -4.11 -9.92
CA LYS A 78 15.57 -3.55 -9.67
C LYS A 78 14.51 -4.58 -10.01
N CYS A 79 13.44 -4.62 -9.24
CA CYS A 79 12.26 -5.44 -9.51
C CYS A 79 11.03 -4.53 -9.56
N SER A 80 10.24 -4.64 -10.63
CA SER A 80 9.02 -3.83 -10.82
C SER A 80 7.74 -4.60 -10.44
N THR A 81 7.87 -5.85 -10.02
CA THR A 81 6.73 -6.67 -9.57
C THR A 81 6.13 -6.06 -8.30
N PRO A 82 4.82 -5.79 -8.27
CA PRO A 82 4.17 -5.27 -7.06
C PRO A 82 4.27 -6.25 -5.90
N VAL A 83 4.65 -5.75 -4.72
CA VAL A 83 4.72 -6.48 -3.45
C VAL A 83 3.99 -5.68 -2.37
N ILE A 84 3.62 -6.34 -1.27
CA ILE A 84 2.88 -5.74 -0.15
C ILE A 84 3.45 -6.26 1.19
N SER A 85 3.31 -5.49 2.26
CA SER A 85 3.97 -5.74 3.55
C SER A 85 3.73 -7.11 4.17
N ASN A 86 2.56 -7.72 3.95
CA ASN A 86 2.25 -9.07 4.43
C ASN A 86 3.07 -10.17 3.73
N ASP A 87 3.74 -9.88 2.61
CA ASP A 87 4.69 -10.79 1.95
C ASP A 87 5.96 -11.04 2.77
N PHE A 88 6.31 -10.12 3.68
CA PHE A 88 7.52 -10.28 4.48
C PHE A 88 7.45 -11.50 5.39
N PHE A 89 6.27 -11.80 5.96
CA PHE A 89 6.10 -12.95 6.83
C PHE A 89 6.49 -14.28 6.14
N PRO A 90 5.84 -14.72 5.06
CA PRO A 90 6.21 -15.97 4.40
C PRO A 90 7.64 -15.93 3.83
N THR A 91 8.11 -14.77 3.36
CA THR A 91 9.49 -14.61 2.86
C THR A 91 10.53 -14.88 3.94
N ILE A 92 10.36 -14.27 5.12
CA ILE A 92 11.29 -14.44 6.25
C ILE A 92 11.26 -15.89 6.73
N MET A 93 10.07 -16.47 6.90
CA MET A 93 9.93 -17.86 7.34
C MET A 93 10.62 -18.84 6.39
N GLU A 94 10.45 -18.67 5.08
CA GLU A 94 11.14 -19.49 4.08
C GLU A 94 12.65 -19.23 4.10
N ALA A 95 13.08 -17.97 4.24
CA ALA A 95 14.49 -17.59 4.28
C ALA A 95 15.25 -18.23 5.46
N VAL A 96 14.61 -18.35 6.63
CA VAL A 96 15.21 -19.00 7.81
C VAL A 96 14.92 -20.51 7.87
N GLY A 97 14.30 -21.08 6.84
CA GLY A 97 14.01 -22.52 6.75
C GLY A 97 12.95 -23.02 7.75
N ILE A 98 12.13 -22.13 8.32
CA ILE A 98 11.08 -22.50 9.28
C ILE A 98 9.79 -22.83 8.53
N LYS A 99 9.34 -24.07 8.66
CA LYS A 99 8.00 -24.47 8.21
C LYS A 99 6.95 -23.91 9.16
N TYR A 100 5.88 -23.37 8.61
CA TYR A 100 4.73 -22.86 9.36
C TYR A 100 3.45 -23.51 8.85
N SER A 101 2.52 -23.75 9.77
CA SER A 101 1.17 -24.27 9.49
C SER A 101 0.12 -23.27 9.96
N ILE A 102 0.36 -21.99 9.68
CA ILE A 102 -0.63 -20.93 9.93
C ILE A 102 -1.60 -20.93 8.74
N PRO A 103 -2.89 -21.21 8.96
CA PRO A 103 -3.88 -21.12 7.89
C PRO A 103 -4.05 -19.66 7.44
N ASN A 104 -4.47 -19.45 6.20
CA ASN A 104 -4.89 -18.14 5.67
C ASN A 104 -3.79 -17.05 5.74
N ILE A 105 -2.55 -17.39 5.40
CA ILE A 105 -1.53 -16.37 5.14
C ILE A 105 -1.81 -15.70 3.79
N ASP A 106 -2.13 -14.41 3.81
CA ASP A 106 -2.43 -13.63 2.60
C ASP A 106 -1.19 -13.28 1.77
N GLY A 107 -0.04 -13.14 2.43
CA GLY A 107 1.23 -12.80 1.76
C GLY A 107 1.77 -13.98 0.94
N VAL A 108 2.57 -13.67 -0.06
CA VAL A 108 3.36 -14.68 -0.79
C VAL A 108 4.85 -14.43 -0.63
N SER A 109 5.63 -15.50 -0.60
CA SER A 109 7.09 -15.39 -0.45
C SER A 109 7.71 -14.66 -1.65
N LEU A 110 8.61 -13.71 -1.36
CA LEU A 110 9.37 -12.95 -2.32
C LEU A 110 10.60 -13.72 -2.83
N LEU A 111 10.93 -14.91 -2.31
CA LEU A 111 12.12 -15.65 -2.71
C LEU A 111 12.26 -15.86 -4.23
N PRO A 112 11.20 -16.16 -5.00
CA PRO A 112 11.31 -16.27 -6.46
C PRO A 112 11.85 -14.99 -7.11
N LEU A 113 11.42 -13.82 -6.63
CA LEU A 113 11.90 -12.52 -7.12
C LEU A 113 13.34 -12.25 -6.65
N LEU A 114 13.63 -12.48 -5.37
CA LEU A 114 14.94 -12.21 -4.77
C LEU A 114 16.05 -13.04 -5.44
N LYS A 115 15.74 -14.29 -5.79
CA LYS A 115 16.65 -15.21 -6.50
C LYS A 115 16.63 -15.04 -8.02
N GLN A 116 15.77 -14.17 -8.56
CA GLN A 116 15.51 -14.03 -9.99
C GLN A 116 15.23 -15.37 -10.69
N ALA A 117 14.52 -16.25 -9.99
CA ALA A 117 14.26 -17.63 -10.42
C ALA A 117 12.81 -17.87 -10.83
N GLY A 118 11.97 -16.83 -10.77
CA GLY A 118 10.56 -16.91 -11.18
C GLY A 118 9.77 -15.65 -10.81
N GLU A 119 8.46 -15.78 -10.94
CA GLU A 119 7.49 -14.70 -10.68
C GLU A 119 6.69 -14.96 -9.41
N LEU A 120 6.04 -13.91 -8.88
CA LEU A 120 5.06 -14.08 -7.83
C LEU A 120 3.75 -14.61 -8.41
N LYS A 121 3.24 -15.67 -7.80
CA LYS A 121 1.88 -16.16 -8.07
C LYS A 121 0.90 -15.38 -7.20
N ARG A 122 0.46 -14.23 -7.70
CA ARG A 122 -0.58 -13.41 -7.07
C ARG A 122 -1.49 -12.82 -8.12
N ASP A 123 -2.79 -13.00 -7.94
CA ASP A 123 -3.76 -12.45 -8.88
C ASP A 123 -3.96 -10.95 -8.67
N ALA A 124 -4.09 -10.49 -7.42
CA ALA A 124 -4.33 -9.09 -7.11
C ALA A 124 -3.82 -8.70 -5.71
N ILE A 125 -3.59 -7.40 -5.51
CA ILE A 125 -3.31 -6.78 -4.20
C ILE A 125 -4.55 -5.99 -3.76
N TYR A 126 -4.90 -6.07 -2.49
CA TYR A 126 -6.11 -5.47 -1.95
C TYR A 126 -5.78 -4.54 -0.79
N PHE A 127 -6.59 -3.48 -0.66
CA PHE A 127 -6.51 -2.51 0.41
C PHE A 127 -7.92 -2.23 0.92
N HIS A 128 -8.08 -2.16 2.24
CA HIS A 128 -9.36 -1.85 2.88
C HIS A 128 -9.13 -0.90 4.04
N TYR A 129 -9.68 0.32 3.91
CA TYR A 129 -9.55 1.35 4.92
C TYR A 129 -10.94 1.93 5.27
N PRO A 130 -11.74 1.23 6.10
CA PRO A 130 -13.11 1.60 6.46
C PRO A 130 -13.13 2.68 7.56
N HIS A 131 -12.26 3.68 7.46
CA HIS A 131 -12.03 4.67 8.51
C HIS A 131 -11.92 6.08 7.93
N TYR A 132 -12.59 7.03 8.57
CA TYR A 132 -12.30 8.44 8.36
C TYR A 132 -10.96 8.74 9.03
N HIS A 133 -10.10 9.46 8.32
CA HIS A 133 -8.85 9.93 8.89
C HIS A 133 -9.03 11.34 9.47
N HIS A 134 -8.29 11.67 10.53
CA HIS A 134 -8.32 13.01 11.14
C HIS A 134 -7.87 14.12 10.17
N LEU A 135 -7.22 13.77 9.06
CA LEU A 135 -6.88 14.69 7.96
C LEU A 135 -8.05 14.97 7.00
N GLY A 136 -9.23 14.40 7.24
CA GLY A 136 -10.43 14.61 6.42
C GLY A 136 -10.56 13.65 5.24
N TYR A 137 -9.72 12.62 5.15
CA TYR A 137 -9.85 11.60 4.10
C TYR A 137 -10.96 10.61 4.43
N LYS A 138 -11.71 10.25 3.39
CA LYS A 138 -12.88 9.38 3.47
C LYS A 138 -12.49 7.89 3.37
N PRO A 139 -13.29 7.01 3.97
CA PRO A 139 -13.15 5.56 3.84
C PRO A 139 -13.18 5.08 2.38
N ALA A 140 -12.31 4.13 2.05
CA ALA A 140 -12.23 3.55 0.72
C ALA A 140 -11.68 2.13 0.77
N SER A 141 -11.82 1.40 -0.33
CA SER A 141 -11.10 0.16 -0.59
C SER A 141 -10.58 0.14 -2.00
N ALA A 142 -9.51 -0.60 -2.23
CA ALA A 142 -8.92 -0.70 -3.56
C ALA A 142 -8.48 -2.13 -3.86
N ILE A 143 -8.49 -2.45 -5.15
CA ILE A 143 -7.90 -3.67 -5.70
C ILE A 143 -6.99 -3.25 -6.85
N ARG A 144 -5.77 -3.81 -6.89
CA ARG A 144 -4.88 -3.74 -8.04
C ARG A 144 -4.71 -5.12 -8.64
N GLU A 145 -5.06 -5.26 -9.91
CA GLU A 145 -4.88 -6.47 -10.70
C GLU A 145 -4.11 -6.10 -11.98
N GLY A 146 -2.87 -6.59 -12.09
CA GLY A 146 -1.95 -6.18 -13.15
C GLY A 146 -1.72 -4.66 -13.16
N ASP A 147 -2.02 -4.05 -14.30
CA ASP A 147 -1.83 -2.63 -14.56
C ASP A 147 -2.98 -1.75 -14.06
N TYR A 148 -4.12 -2.35 -13.71
CA TYR A 148 -5.32 -1.63 -13.33
C TYR A 148 -5.55 -1.63 -11.83
N LYS A 149 -5.97 -0.47 -11.32
CA LYS A 149 -6.36 -0.27 -9.93
C LYS A 149 -7.77 0.31 -9.89
N LEU A 150 -8.67 -0.38 -9.20
CA LEU A 150 -10.00 0.13 -8.88
C LEU A 150 -9.99 0.64 -7.44
N ILE A 151 -10.61 1.79 -7.21
CA ILE A 151 -10.95 2.34 -5.90
C ILE A 151 -12.47 2.34 -5.78
N GLU A 152 -13.01 1.82 -4.68
CA GLU A 152 -14.41 1.98 -4.29
C GLU A 152 -14.51 2.97 -3.12
N TRP A 153 -15.26 4.05 -3.35
CA TRP A 153 -15.52 5.11 -2.38
C TRP A 153 -16.71 4.70 -1.51
N TYR A 154 -16.44 4.34 -0.25
CA TYR A 154 -17.45 3.69 0.60
C TYR A 154 -18.67 4.56 0.87
N GLU A 155 -18.46 5.85 1.12
CA GLU A 155 -19.56 6.78 1.42
C GLU A 155 -20.52 6.87 0.22
N GLU A 156 -19.97 7.06 -0.98
CA GLU A 156 -20.73 7.11 -2.24
C GLU A 156 -21.46 5.77 -2.49
N ALA A 157 -20.78 4.64 -2.26
CA ALA A 157 -21.36 3.31 -2.41
C ALA A 157 -22.53 3.06 -1.44
N LEU A 158 -22.41 3.49 -0.19
CA LEU A 158 -23.47 3.35 0.83
C LEU A 158 -24.64 4.30 0.59
N HIS A 159 -24.41 5.47 0.01
CA HIS A 159 -25.45 6.42 -0.35
C HIS A 159 -26.11 6.13 -1.70
N GLY A 160 -25.68 5.08 -2.41
CA GLY A 160 -26.28 4.67 -3.67
C GLY A 160 -25.97 5.62 -4.81
N GLU A 161 -24.82 6.30 -4.78
CA GLU A 161 -24.38 7.11 -5.91
C GLU A 161 -24.18 6.24 -7.16
N GLU A 162 -24.42 6.84 -8.32
CA GLU A 162 -24.44 6.12 -9.60
C GLU A 162 -23.10 5.46 -9.93
N ASN A 163 -21.98 6.11 -9.59
CA ASN A 163 -20.63 5.66 -9.91
C ASN A 163 -19.69 5.80 -8.70
N PRO A 164 -19.79 4.91 -7.68
CA PRO A 164 -19.03 5.04 -6.44
C PRO A 164 -17.60 4.46 -6.56
N VAL A 165 -17.06 4.45 -7.78
CA VAL A 165 -15.76 3.84 -8.09
C VAL A 165 -14.95 4.70 -9.04
N SER A 166 -13.63 4.60 -8.91
CA SER A 166 -12.67 5.12 -9.89
C SER A 166 -11.76 3.99 -10.38
N LEU A 167 -11.35 4.03 -11.64
CA LEU A 167 -10.48 3.03 -12.26
C LEU A 167 -9.28 3.71 -12.93
N PHE A 168 -8.06 3.25 -12.63
CA PHE A 168 -6.84 3.83 -13.19
C PHE A 168 -5.95 2.73 -13.80
N ASN A 169 -5.29 3.05 -14.92
CA ASN A 169 -4.14 2.28 -15.39
C ASN A 169 -2.87 2.83 -14.73
N VAL A 170 -2.45 2.24 -13.61
CA VAL A 170 -1.34 2.75 -12.78
C VAL A 170 0.05 2.46 -13.37
N ARG A 171 0.13 1.71 -14.48
CA ARG A 171 1.37 1.53 -15.24
C ARG A 171 1.64 2.72 -16.17
N GLU A 172 0.60 3.25 -16.80
CA GLU A 172 0.68 4.34 -17.77
C GLU A 172 0.39 5.71 -17.15
N ASP A 173 -0.43 5.74 -16.10
CA ASP A 173 -0.84 6.93 -15.36
C ASP A 173 -0.52 6.78 -13.86
N VAL A 174 0.76 6.97 -13.54
CA VAL A 174 1.29 6.85 -12.17
C VAL A 174 0.69 7.87 -11.19
N GLY A 175 0.15 8.97 -11.72
CA GLY A 175 -0.50 10.03 -10.95
C GLY A 175 -2.00 9.81 -10.74
N GLU A 176 -2.57 8.70 -11.24
CA GLU A 176 -4.01 8.40 -11.10
C GLU A 176 -4.88 9.62 -11.46
N THR A 177 -4.57 10.23 -12.60
CA THR A 177 -5.15 11.48 -13.10
C THR A 177 -6.31 11.27 -14.06
N ASN A 178 -6.35 10.12 -14.75
CA ASN A 178 -7.36 9.78 -15.74
C ASN A 178 -8.24 8.62 -15.24
N ASP A 179 -9.45 8.93 -14.77
CA ASP A 179 -10.42 7.92 -14.33
C ASP A 179 -11.09 7.27 -15.55
N LEU A 180 -10.90 5.95 -15.68
CA LEU A 180 -11.34 5.09 -16.77
C LEU A 180 -12.65 4.34 -16.46
N ALA A 181 -13.30 4.59 -15.32
CA ALA A 181 -14.44 3.79 -14.88
C ALA A 181 -15.62 3.83 -15.88
N LYS A 182 -15.80 4.96 -16.58
CA LYS A 182 -16.85 5.14 -17.59
C LYS A 182 -16.46 4.56 -18.95
N GLU A 183 -15.18 4.61 -19.30
CA GLU A 183 -14.64 4.08 -20.55
C GLU A 183 -14.49 2.55 -20.51
N MET A 184 -14.28 1.98 -19.32
CA MET A 184 -14.06 0.54 -19.11
C MET A 184 -15.01 -0.06 -18.05
N PRO A 185 -16.33 0.05 -18.23
CA PRO A 185 -17.31 -0.31 -17.20
C PRO A 185 -17.31 -1.81 -16.86
N GLU A 186 -17.07 -2.69 -17.85
CA GLU A 186 -16.98 -4.14 -17.62
C GLU A 186 -15.79 -4.51 -16.72
N LEU A 187 -14.64 -3.86 -16.94
CA LEU A 187 -13.46 -4.04 -16.11
C LEU A 187 -13.69 -3.52 -14.70
N ALA A 188 -14.29 -2.33 -14.57
CA ALA A 188 -14.63 -1.75 -13.27
C ALA A 188 -15.57 -2.67 -12.49
N ALA A 189 -16.63 -3.19 -13.12
CA ALA A 189 -17.58 -4.11 -12.51
C ALA A 189 -16.92 -5.42 -12.06
N ARG A 190 -16.04 -6.00 -12.90
CA ARG A 190 -15.30 -7.22 -12.59
C ARG A 190 -14.36 -7.05 -11.40
N LEU A 191 -13.57 -5.98 -11.37
CA LEU A 191 -12.67 -5.69 -10.26
C LEU A 191 -13.45 -5.39 -8.97
N ARG A 192 -14.58 -4.68 -9.07
CA ARG A 192 -15.46 -4.39 -7.92
C ARG A 192 -16.01 -5.67 -7.31
N ALA A 193 -16.50 -6.59 -8.14
CA ALA A 193 -16.97 -7.89 -7.68
C ALA A 193 -15.86 -8.70 -7.00
N LYS A 194 -14.64 -8.70 -7.55
CA LYS A 194 -13.47 -9.36 -6.95
C LYS A 194 -13.09 -8.74 -5.59
N LEU A 195 -13.11 -7.40 -5.49
CA LEU A 195 -12.89 -6.68 -4.24
C LEU A 195 -13.92 -7.07 -3.18
N HIS A 196 -15.21 -7.12 -3.54
CA HIS A 196 -16.29 -7.52 -2.63
C HIS A 196 -16.13 -8.97 -2.16
N GLN A 197 -15.77 -9.89 -3.07
CA GLN A 197 -15.50 -11.28 -2.73
C GLN A 197 -14.35 -11.41 -1.73
N TRP A 198 -13.25 -10.68 -1.96
CA TRP A 198 -12.11 -10.65 -1.05
C TRP A 198 -12.49 -10.09 0.33
N ARG A 199 -13.23 -8.96 0.40
CA ARG A 199 -13.71 -8.40 1.67
C ARG A 199 -14.50 -9.42 2.49
N LYS A 200 -15.41 -10.15 1.84
CA LYS A 200 -16.18 -11.21 2.48
C LYS A 200 -15.29 -12.34 2.98
N ALA A 201 -14.29 -12.75 2.19
CA ALA A 201 -13.38 -13.84 2.53
C ALA A 201 -12.51 -13.53 3.76
N VAL A 202 -12.04 -12.28 3.90
CA VAL A 202 -11.21 -11.84 5.03
C VAL A 202 -12.02 -11.37 6.25
N GLY A 203 -13.36 -11.41 6.17
CA GLY A 203 -14.22 -10.91 7.25
C GLY A 203 -14.07 -9.40 7.48
N ALA A 204 -13.85 -8.63 6.41
CA ALA A 204 -13.71 -7.19 6.46
C ALA A 204 -14.94 -6.54 7.13
N ARG A 205 -14.70 -5.53 7.98
CA ARG A 205 -15.77 -4.79 8.64
C ARG A 205 -16.36 -3.77 7.68
N GLU A 206 -17.62 -3.94 7.34
CA GLU A 206 -18.36 -2.98 6.54
C GLU A 206 -18.72 -1.75 7.38
N MET A 207 -18.74 -0.58 6.75
CA MET A 207 -19.25 0.62 7.39
C MET A 207 -20.78 0.66 7.32
N THR A 208 -21.40 1.29 8.32
CA THR A 208 -22.84 1.53 8.36
C THR A 208 -23.14 3.02 8.29
N VAL A 209 -24.26 3.38 7.68
CA VAL A 209 -24.76 4.76 7.71
C VAL A 209 -24.98 5.18 9.16
N ASN A 210 -24.44 6.34 9.55
CA ASN A 210 -24.71 6.92 10.86
C ASN A 210 -26.13 7.54 10.83
N PRO A 211 -27.13 6.97 11.55
CA PRO A 211 -28.49 7.50 11.54
C PRO A 211 -28.60 8.88 12.20
N ASN A 212 -27.61 9.28 13.00
CA ASN A 212 -27.52 10.57 13.68
C ASN A 212 -26.54 11.52 12.99
N TYR A 213 -26.22 11.29 11.70
CA TYR A 213 -25.34 12.16 10.95
C TYR A 213 -25.93 13.58 10.89
N ASP A 214 -25.13 14.56 11.32
CA ASP A 214 -25.45 15.97 11.22
C ASP A 214 -24.36 16.64 10.36
N PRO A 215 -24.66 17.06 9.12
CA PRO A 215 -23.67 17.66 8.24
C PRO A 215 -23.04 18.93 8.85
N ARG A 216 -23.74 19.61 9.76
CA ARG A 216 -23.21 20.79 10.48
C ARG A 216 -22.12 20.43 11.49
N LYS A 217 -22.09 19.18 11.97
CA LYS A 217 -21.07 18.67 12.91
C LYS A 217 -19.95 17.91 12.21
N ALA A 218 -20.17 17.51 10.96
CA ALA A 218 -19.23 16.69 10.20
C ALA A 218 -18.07 17.50 9.63
N ASP A 219 -18.28 18.78 9.31
CA ASP A 219 -17.23 19.60 8.74
C ASP A 219 -16.46 20.38 9.81
N TRP A 220 -15.45 19.72 10.39
CA TRP A 220 -14.51 20.36 11.30
C TRP A 220 -13.67 21.45 10.63
N ARG A 221 -13.67 21.55 9.28
CA ARG A 221 -13.02 22.66 8.57
C ARG A 221 -13.87 23.95 8.56
N PHE A 222 -15.13 23.86 8.99
CA PHE A 222 -16.03 25.03 9.19
C PHE A 222 -16.53 25.17 10.63
N LEU A 223 -16.01 24.38 11.58
CA LEU A 223 -16.18 24.68 13.01
C LEU A 223 -15.26 25.87 13.35
N ASP A 224 -15.85 27.06 13.24
CA ASP A 224 -15.39 28.36 13.77
C ASP A 224 -13.89 28.67 13.60
N ARG A 225 -13.56 29.31 12.47
CA ARG A 225 -12.75 30.53 12.52
C ARG A 225 -13.62 31.65 13.10
N LYS A 226 -13.91 31.57 14.39
CA LYS A 226 -14.38 32.69 15.20
C LYS A 226 -13.47 32.82 16.39
N GLU A 227 -12.39 33.56 16.15
CA GLU A 227 -11.82 34.68 16.91
C GLU A 227 -10.30 34.75 16.67
#